data_AF-A0A364Y5N5-F1
#
_entry.id   AF-A0A364Y5N5-F1
#
_cell.length_a   1.000
_cell.length_b   1.000
_cell.length_c   1.000
_cell.angle_alpha   90.00
_cell.angle_beta   90.00
_cell.angle_gamma   90.00
#
_symmetry.space_group_name_H-M   'P 1'
#
loop_
_entity.id
_entity.type
_entity.pdbx_description
1 polymer ?
#
loop_
_entity_poly.entity_id
_entity_poly.type
_entity_poly.pdbx_seq_one_letter_code
_entity_poly.pdbx_strand_id
1 'polypeptide(L)' 'MKPDSQALKASLQKRELELQRLIRQMKFDQLHQSTVYKNLELELDSVKTQLNQHVEDKR' A
#
# COMPACT_ATOMS: atom_id res chain seq x y z
N MET A 1 -4.43 5.38 24.74
CA MET A 1 -5.30 4.50 23.91
C MET A 1 -4.40 3.73 22.96
N LYS A 2 -4.46 2.39 22.94
CA LYS A 2 -3.74 1.61 21.91
C LYS A 2 -4.44 1.88 20.57
N PRO A 3 -3.73 2.12 19.47
CA PRO A 3 -4.37 2.23 18.17
C PRO A 3 -5.12 0.93 17.90
N ASP A 4 -6.42 1.03 17.57
CA ASP A 4 -7.22 -0.13 17.23
C ASP A 4 -6.56 -0.83 16.04
N SER A 5 -6.07 -2.06 16.26
CA SER A 5 -5.43 -2.89 15.23
C SER A 5 -6.32 -3.03 13.99
N GLN A 6 -7.65 -3.01 14.17
CA GLN A 6 -8.63 -2.96 13.08
C GLN A 6 -8.62 -1.63 12.32
N ALA A 7 -8.53 -0.49 13.01
CA ALA A 7 -8.45 0.82 12.37
C ALA A 7 -7.15 0.99 11.57
N LEU A 8 -6.03 0.49 12.11
CA LEU A 8 -4.75 0.47 11.40
C LEU A 8 -4.82 -0.41 10.14
N LYS A 9 -5.38 -1.62 10.24
CA LYS A 9 -5.60 -2.51 9.08
C LYS A 9 -6.46 -1.84 8.00
N ALA A 10 -7.57 -1.20 8.38
CA ALA A 10 -8.44 -0.51 7.44
C ALA A 10 -7.71 0.65 6.74
N SER A 11 -6.88 1.40 7.48
CA SER A 11 -6.05 2.47 6.91
C SER A 11 -5.03 1.93 5.90
N LEU A 12 -4.37 0.81 6.22
CA LEU A 12 -3.41 0.16 5.32
C LEU A 12 -4.08 -0.37 4.04
N GLN A 13 -5.27 -0.98 4.14
CA GLN A 13 -6.04 -1.42 2.97
C GLN A 13 -6.46 -0.25 2.07
N LYS A 14 -6.91 0.85 2.67
CA LYS A 14 -7.22 2.07 1.92
C LYS A 14 -5.99 2.58 1.18
N ARG A 15 -4.84 2.65 1.86
CA ARG A 15 -3.58 3.09 1.26
C ARG A 15 -3.13 2.17 0.12
N GLU A 16 -3.27 0.85 0.28
CA GLU A 16 -2.95 -0.13 -0.77
C GLU A 16 -3.76 0.16 -2.04
N LEU A 17 -5.07 0.37 -1.93
CA LEU A 17 -5.95 0.65 -3.06
C LEU A 17 -5.61 1.97 -3.76
N GLU A 18 -5.26 3.00 -2.99
CA GLU A 18 -4.80 4.29 -3.52
C GLU A 18 -3.51 4.14 -4.33
N LEU A 19 -2.50 3.45 -3.78
CA LEU A 19 -1.23 3.19 -4.45
C LEU A 19 -1.43 2.39 -5.73
N GLN A 20 -2.24 1.33 -5.69
CA GLN A 20 -2.57 0.55 -6.87
C GLN A 20 -3.27 1.40 -7.96
N ARG A 21 -4.16 2.31 -7.57
CA ARG A 21 -4.83 3.22 -8.50
C ARG A 21 -3.83 4.18 -9.16
N LEU A 22 -2.96 4.81 -8.38
CA LEU A 22 -1.92 5.70 -8.92
C LEU A 22 -0.98 4.96 -9.87
N ILE A 23 -0.48 3.79 -9.47
CA ILE A 23 0.42 2.97 -10.29
C ILE A 23 -0.24 2.61 -11.63
N ARG A 24 -1.53 2.21 -11.62
CA ARG A 24 -2.28 1.92 -12.86
C ARG A 24 -2.41 3.15 -13.74
N GLN A 25 -2.71 4.31 -13.16
CA GLN A 25 -2.82 5.57 -13.89
C GLN A 25 -1.47 5.95 -14.53
N MET A 26 -0.38 5.88 -13.77
CA MET A 26 0.96 6.18 -14.27
C MET A 26 1.44 5.20 -15.35
N LYS A 27 1.04 3.92 -15.29
CA LYS A 27 1.30 2.97 -16.38
C LYS A 27 0.56 3.37 -17.65
N PHE A 28 -0.72 3.73 -17.52
CA PHE A 28 -1.54 4.19 -18.65
C PHE A 28 -0.94 5.47 -19.28
N ASP A 29 -0.47 6.39 -18.45
CA ASP A 29 0.17 7.64 -18.88
C ASP A 29 1.63 7.45 -19.32
N GLN A 30 2.13 6.21 -19.38
CA GLN A 30 3.52 5.85 -19.74
C GLN A 30 4.61 6.47 -18.83
N LEU A 31 4.25 6.85 -17.60
CA LEU A 31 5.15 7.43 -16.60
C LEU A 31 5.86 6.38 -15.71
N HIS A 32 5.81 5.11 -16.08
CA HIS A 32 6.34 3.99 -15.28
C HIS A 32 7.88 3.97 -15.16
N GLN A 33 8.59 4.78 -15.94
CA GLN A 33 10.04 4.94 -15.83
C GLN A 33 10.45 6.00 -14.81
N SER A 34 9.49 6.81 -14.32
CA SER A 34 9.77 7.89 -13.38
C SER A 34 10.22 7.36 -12.02
N THR A 35 11.06 8.13 -11.33
CA THR A 35 11.44 7.85 -9.93
C THR A 35 10.22 7.77 -9.02
N VAL A 36 9.21 8.61 -9.27
CA VAL A 36 7.96 8.62 -8.50
C VAL A 36 7.25 7.27 -8.62
N TYR A 37 7.16 6.71 -9.82
CA TYR A 37 6.54 5.40 -10.03
C TYR A 37 7.26 4.30 -9.23
N LYS A 38 8.60 4.26 -9.29
CA LYS A 38 9.40 3.28 -8.53
C LYS A 38 9.20 3.43 -7.01
N ASN A 39 9.12 4.67 -6.53
CA ASN A 39 8.85 4.93 -5.11
C ASN A 39 7.46 4.44 -4.69
N LEU A 40 6.44 4.61 -5.54
CA LEU A 40 5.09 4.10 -5.29
C LEU A 40 5.05 2.57 -5.27
N GLU A 41 5.84 1.88 -6.10
CA GLU A 41 5.97 0.42 -6.05
C GLU A 41 6.59 -0.05 -4.73
N LEU A 42 7.68 0.59 -4.29
CA LEU A 42 8.32 0.28 -3.00
C LEU A 42 7.37 0.53 -1.82
N GLU A 43 6.60 1.63 -1.87
CA GLU A 43 5.60 1.92 -0.84
C GLU A 43 4.49 0.86 -0.83
N LEU A 44 4.02 0.44 -2.00
CA LEU A 44 2.98 -0.59 -2.12
C LEU A 44 3.45 -1.91 -1.51
N ASP A 45 4.70 -2.32 -1.75
CA ASP A 45 5.27 -3.54 -1.18
C ASP A 45 5.44 -3.44 0.34
N SER A 46 5.80 -2.26 0.85
CA SER A 46 5.84 -2.00 2.30
C SER A 46 4.45 -2.14 2.94
N VAL A 47 3.42 -1.54 2.34
CA VAL A 47 2.04 -1.62 2.84
C VAL A 47 1.52 -3.05 2.82
N LYS A 48 1.79 -3.82 1.76
CA LYS A 48 1.42 -5.24 1.69
C LYS A 48 2.10 -6.07 2.78
N THR A 49 3.38 -5.80 3.04
CA THR A 49 4.14 -6.48 4.10
C THR A 49 3.52 -6.20 5.47
N GLN A 50 3.17 -4.94 5.77
CA GLN A 50 2.50 -4.56 7.00
C GLN A 50 1.11 -5.20 7.14
N LEU A 51 0.35 -5.27 6.04
CA LEU A 51 -0.95 -5.97 6.01
C LEU A 51 -0.81 -7.46 6.30
N ASN A 52 0.20 -8.12 5.74
CA ASN A 52 0.45 -9.54 5.97
C ASN A 52 0.85 -9.81 7.43
N GLN A 53 1.70 -8.97 8.02
CA GLN A 53 2.07 -9.06 9.45
C GLN A 53 0.84 -8.94 10.36
N HIS A 54 -0.08 -8.02 10.05
CA HIS A 54 -1.35 -7.89 10.77
C HIS A 54 -2.35 -9.05 10.58
N VAL A 55 -2.16 -9.90 9.56
CA VAL A 55 -2.96 -11.12 9.37
C VAL A 55 -2.42 -12.26 10.22
N GLU A 56 -1.10 -12.35 10.41
CA GLU A 56 -0.45 -13.41 11.18
C GLU A 56 -0.59 -13.22 12.70
N ASP A 57 -0.62 -11.98 13.20
CA ASP A 57 -0.84 -11.66 14.63
C ASP A 57 -2.20 -12.14 15.20
N LYS A 58 -3.08 -12.70 14.36
CA LYS A 58 -4.41 -13.20 14.75
C LYS A 58 -4.55 -14.73 14.72
N ARG A 59 -3.49 -15.48 14.41
CA ARG A 59 -3.46 -16.94 14.47
C ARG A 59 -2.84 -17.42 15.77
#